data_AF-A0A7C4S0F4-F1
#
_entry.id   AF-A0A7C4S0F4-F1
#
_cell.length_a   1.000
_cell.length_b   1.000
_cell.length_c   1.000
_cell.angle_alpha   90.00
_cell.angle_beta   90.00
_cell.angle_gamma   90.00
#
_symmetry.space_group_name_H-M   'P 1'
#
loop_
_entity.id
_entity.type
_entity.pdbx_description
1 polymer ?
#
loop_
_entity_poly.entity_id
_entity_poly.type
_entity_poly.pdbx_seq_one_letter_code
_entity_poly.pdbx_strand_id
1 'polypeptide(L)'
;MDKNMEIKVMLIAILISSIICASTIQKTYAETNYNVTIKVVDAYGKPIENSNIYIYRYVTPYTISFYTKTKLEYGLKTLKLPQGTYIIYARADLIETPTIDYTIGYVNVNVEGDLNITITLIKAAEVKVIGESLDARSESKGKIMGYTIYSTQKLEVNGTKILQSFGEREKNIALDIESDKIIVPANFEVTVEVEVLYTAGRYVYTKYYNLTKNPIKLLEGEIVIFEIQEITLKDSILDAKQEYNKTISNIEKAEKDGFYLAIYKSKIPNIINLIENGEVALRIKRYDECYSNIREAILALNEINNKVTQLYSEATSSTTIIIILLTLTSTIIGLTIFDRERYSLIASAVSFIILVYVF
;
A
#
# COMPACT_ATOMS: atom_id res chain seq x y z
N MET A 1 56.25 -28.93 33.89
CA MET A 1 54.81 -28.67 33.83
C MET A 1 54.14 -29.77 34.64
N ASP A 2 53.37 -29.39 35.66
CA ASP A 2 52.98 -30.30 36.74
C ASP A 2 51.99 -31.35 36.24
N LYS A 3 52.23 -32.65 36.51
CA LYS A 3 51.41 -33.77 35.98
C LYS A 3 49.93 -33.65 36.41
N ASN A 4 49.69 -32.97 37.54
CA ASN A 4 48.36 -32.63 38.03
C ASN A 4 47.64 -31.56 37.18
N MET A 5 48.37 -30.71 36.46
CA MET A 5 47.82 -29.69 35.58
C MET A 5 47.31 -30.32 34.27
N GLU A 6 48.04 -31.29 33.71
CA GLU A 6 47.61 -32.03 32.51
C GLU A 6 46.32 -32.81 32.74
N ILE A 7 46.18 -33.47 33.91
CA ILE A 7 44.98 -34.21 34.27
C ILE A 7 43.76 -33.27 34.42
N LYS A 8 43.95 -32.08 35.00
CA LYS A 8 42.87 -31.08 35.15
C LYS A 8 42.42 -30.53 33.81
N VAL A 9 43.35 -30.23 32.90
CA VAL A 9 43.02 -29.74 31.55
C VAL A 9 42.26 -30.82 30.75
N MET A 10 42.67 -32.09 30.87
CA MET A 10 41.99 -33.19 30.19
C MET A 10 40.56 -33.41 30.72
N LEU A 11 40.34 -33.31 32.04
CA LEU A 11 39.00 -33.42 32.64
C LEU A 11 38.08 -32.27 32.21
N ILE A 12 38.60 -31.04 32.12
CA ILE A 12 37.82 -29.89 31.65
C ILE A 12 37.45 -30.06 30.17
N ALA A 13 38.36 -30.55 29.33
CA ALA A 13 38.08 -30.81 27.92
C ALA A 13 36.98 -31.87 27.72
N ILE A 14 36.99 -32.93 28.53
CA ILE A 14 35.93 -33.98 28.50
C ILE A 14 34.59 -33.40 28.96
N LEU A 15 34.58 -32.54 29.97
CA LEU A 15 33.36 -31.91 30.48
C LEU A 15 32.76 -30.92 29.48
N ILE A 16 33.61 -30.15 28.77
CA ILE A 16 33.15 -29.27 27.71
C ILE A 16 32.63 -30.09 26.51
N SER A 17 33.34 -31.16 26.14
CA SER A 17 32.88 -32.09 25.09
C SER A 17 31.54 -32.74 25.43
N SER A 18 31.30 -33.12 26.68
CA SER A 18 30.03 -33.73 27.09
C SER A 18 28.88 -32.74 27.13
N ILE A 19 29.13 -31.47 27.48
CA ILE A 19 28.13 -30.39 27.41
C ILE A 19 27.78 -30.05 25.94
N ILE A 20 28.77 -30.06 25.03
CA ILE A 20 28.53 -29.84 23.59
C ILE A 20 27.76 -31.03 22.97
N CYS A 21 28.07 -32.27 23.35
CA CYS A 21 27.30 -33.44 22.92
C CYS A 21 25.87 -33.45 23.52
N ALA A 22 25.69 -33.01 24.77
CA ALA A 22 24.36 -32.96 25.39
C ALA A 22 23.47 -31.86 24.79
N SER A 23 24.05 -30.74 24.35
CA SER A 23 23.33 -29.62 23.71
C SER A 23 22.98 -29.85 22.24
N THR A 24 23.60 -30.84 21.58
CA THR A 24 23.28 -31.23 20.20
C THR A 24 22.25 -32.36 20.09
N ILE A 25 21.87 -32.99 21.21
CA ILE A 25 20.70 -33.87 21.26
C ILE A 25 19.45 -32.99 21.36
N GLN A 26 19.08 -32.35 20.25
CA GLN A 26 17.70 -31.96 20.05
C GLN A 26 16.90 -33.26 20.09
N LYS A 27 16.04 -33.42 21.11
CA LYS A 27 15.04 -34.48 21.14
C LYS A 27 14.13 -34.28 19.92
N THR A 28 14.41 -34.96 18.82
CA THR A 28 13.44 -35.22 17.76
C THR A 28 12.39 -36.14 18.35
N TYR A 29 11.37 -35.54 18.95
CA TYR A 29 10.12 -36.24 19.20
C TYR A 29 9.59 -36.69 17.84
N ALA A 30 9.28 -37.98 17.70
CA ALA A 30 8.58 -38.46 16.52
C ALA A 30 7.26 -37.68 16.42
N GLU A 31 7.08 -36.91 15.33
CA GLU A 31 5.85 -36.16 15.12
C GLU A 31 4.68 -37.16 15.02
N THR A 32 3.69 -37.00 15.89
CA THR A 32 2.44 -37.76 15.85
C THR A 32 1.69 -37.37 14.59
N ASN A 33 1.44 -38.35 13.72
CA ASN A 33 0.72 -38.15 12.47
C ASN A 33 -0.71 -38.69 12.58
N TYR A 34 -1.65 -37.95 12.04
CA TYR A 34 -3.07 -38.29 12.03
C TYR A 34 -3.62 -38.36 10.61
N ASN A 35 -4.64 -39.19 10.41
CA ASN A 35 -5.33 -39.29 9.13
C ASN A 35 -6.32 -38.13 9.00
N VAL A 36 -6.07 -37.27 8.02
CA VAL A 36 -6.92 -36.13 7.68
C VAL A 36 -7.56 -36.40 6.33
N THR A 37 -8.85 -36.68 6.33
CA THR A 37 -9.66 -36.87 5.11
C THR A 37 -10.24 -35.54 4.68
N ILE A 38 -9.87 -35.08 3.49
CA ILE A 38 -10.35 -33.81 2.95
C ILE A 38 -11.29 -34.11 1.77
N LYS A 39 -12.48 -33.53 1.82
CA LYS A 39 -13.51 -33.59 0.78
C LYS A 39 -13.76 -32.19 0.23
N VAL A 40 -13.78 -32.03 -1.09
CA VAL A 40 -14.14 -30.78 -1.76
C VAL A 40 -15.49 -30.97 -2.45
N VAL A 41 -16.45 -30.11 -2.14
CA VAL A 41 -17.82 -30.18 -2.64
C VAL A 41 -18.28 -28.84 -3.18
N ASP A 42 -19.30 -28.86 -4.03
CA ASP A 42 -20.01 -27.65 -4.45
C ASP A 42 -21.05 -27.21 -3.39
N ALA A 43 -21.73 -26.09 -3.68
CA ALA A 43 -22.79 -25.54 -2.83
C ALA A 43 -23.95 -26.53 -2.55
N TYR A 44 -24.15 -27.54 -3.40
CA TYR A 44 -25.18 -28.57 -3.27
C TYR A 44 -24.67 -29.85 -2.62
N GLY A 45 -23.40 -29.89 -2.20
CA GLY A 45 -22.76 -31.04 -1.57
C GLY A 45 -22.25 -32.10 -2.55
N LYS A 46 -22.29 -31.85 -3.86
CA LYS A 46 -21.74 -32.75 -4.87
C LYS A 46 -20.21 -32.67 -4.85
N PRO A 47 -19.48 -33.80 -4.86
CA PRO A 47 -18.02 -33.79 -4.93
C PRO A 47 -17.51 -33.08 -6.20
N ILE A 48 -16.47 -32.26 -6.04
CA ILE A 48 -15.79 -31.61 -7.17
C ILE A 48 -14.52 -32.39 -7.50
N GLU A 49 -14.57 -33.08 -8.63
CA GLU A 49 -13.47 -33.88 -9.16
C GLU A 49 -12.28 -33.02 -9.58
N ASN A 50 -11.10 -33.63 -9.58
CA ASN A 50 -9.85 -33.01 -10.03
C ASN A 50 -9.44 -31.71 -9.30
N SER A 51 -9.99 -31.45 -8.11
CA SER A 51 -9.65 -30.27 -7.32
C SER A 51 -8.23 -30.35 -6.76
N ASN A 52 -7.53 -29.21 -6.72
CA ASN A 52 -6.21 -29.06 -6.11
C ASN A 52 -6.36 -28.55 -4.68
N ILE A 53 -5.61 -29.14 -3.76
CA ILE A 53 -5.50 -28.69 -2.38
C ILE A 53 -4.07 -28.25 -2.08
N TYR A 54 -3.97 -27.09 -1.43
CA TYR A 54 -2.73 -26.47 -0.99
C TYR A 54 -2.77 -26.39 0.53
N ILE A 55 -1.82 -27.04 1.19
CA ILE A 55 -1.74 -27.12 2.64
C ILE A 55 -0.54 -26.30 3.10
N TYR A 56 -0.79 -25.37 4.01
CA TYR A 56 0.25 -24.62 4.70
C TYR A 56 0.17 -24.90 6.20
N ARG A 57 1.33 -25.01 6.85
CA ARG A 57 1.45 -25.20 8.30
C ARG A 57 1.82 -23.87 8.95
N TYR A 58 1.21 -23.55 10.08
CA TYR A 58 1.66 -22.43 10.91
C TYR A 58 2.99 -22.81 11.60
N VAL A 59 4.05 -22.06 11.30
CA VAL A 59 5.35 -22.19 11.98
C VAL A 59 5.41 -21.28 13.21
N THR A 60 4.78 -20.11 13.10
CA THR A 60 4.54 -19.17 14.20
C THR A 60 3.10 -18.66 14.08
N PRO A 61 2.55 -17.94 15.07
CA PRO A 61 1.20 -17.39 14.97
C PRO A 61 0.94 -16.50 13.74
N TYR A 62 2.00 -15.96 13.11
CA TYR A 62 1.91 -15.04 11.98
C TYR A 62 2.65 -15.51 10.73
N THR A 63 3.23 -16.71 10.75
CA THR A 63 4.03 -17.23 9.63
C THR A 63 3.52 -18.61 9.24
N ILE A 64 3.13 -18.73 7.99
CA ILE A 64 2.77 -20.00 7.36
C ILE A 64 3.92 -20.48 6.47
N SER A 65 4.11 -21.80 6.39
CA SER A 65 5.02 -22.44 5.45
C SER A 65 4.24 -23.42 4.57
N PHE A 66 4.59 -23.45 3.28
CA PHE A 66 4.03 -24.43 2.36
C PHE A 66 4.40 -25.84 2.83
N TYR A 67 3.41 -26.71 3.01
CA TYR A 67 3.61 -28.08 3.44
C TYR A 67 3.51 -29.04 2.26
N THR A 68 2.37 -29.04 1.56
CA THR A 68 2.17 -29.90 0.38
C THR A 68 1.06 -29.39 -0.53
N LYS A 69 1.12 -29.84 -1.78
CA LYS A 69 0.06 -29.68 -2.78
C LYS A 69 -0.36 -31.05 -3.26
N THR A 70 -1.66 -31.29 -3.37
CA THR A 70 -2.17 -32.57 -3.87
C THR A 70 -3.44 -32.39 -4.69
N LYS A 71 -3.68 -33.30 -5.63
CA LYS A 71 -4.90 -33.35 -6.44
C LYS A 71 -5.86 -34.41 -5.88
N LEU A 72 -7.16 -34.10 -5.90
CA LEU A 72 -8.24 -34.96 -5.45
C LEU A 72 -9.01 -35.44 -6.69
N GLU A 73 -8.78 -36.68 -7.10
CA GLU A 73 -9.40 -37.25 -8.30
C GLU A 73 -10.93 -37.26 -8.19
N TYR A 74 -11.47 -37.84 -7.11
CA TYR A 74 -12.91 -37.96 -6.85
C TYR A 74 -13.44 -36.91 -5.86
N GLY A 75 -12.76 -35.77 -5.74
CA GLY A 75 -13.09 -34.73 -4.75
C GLY A 75 -12.89 -35.15 -3.29
N LEU A 76 -12.17 -36.25 -3.05
CA LEU A 76 -11.83 -36.73 -1.71
C LEU A 76 -10.42 -37.34 -1.68
N LYS A 77 -9.68 -37.09 -0.60
CA LYS A 77 -8.39 -37.74 -0.34
C LYS A 77 -8.06 -37.75 1.15
N THR A 78 -7.48 -38.85 1.63
CA THR A 78 -6.94 -38.95 2.99
C THR A 78 -5.43 -38.75 2.96
N LEU A 79 -4.93 -37.88 3.82
CA LEU A 79 -3.52 -37.54 3.98
C LEU A 79 -3.08 -37.78 5.42
N LYS A 80 -1.80 -38.08 5.63
CA LYS A 80 -1.22 -38.12 6.98
C LYS A 80 -0.59 -36.77 7.27
N LEU A 81 -1.13 -36.05 8.24
CA LEU A 81 -0.60 -34.75 8.67
C LEU A 81 -0.07 -34.84 10.12
N PRO A 82 1.12 -34.28 10.41
CA PRO A 82 1.60 -34.11 11.77
C PRO A 82 0.65 -33.29 12.63
N GLN A 83 0.70 -33.48 13.94
CA GLN A 83 0.02 -32.61 14.88
C GLN A 83 0.39 -31.13 14.65
N GLY A 84 -0.62 -30.25 14.66
CA GLY A 84 -0.42 -28.80 14.57
C GLY A 84 -1.51 -28.07 13.81
N THR A 85 -1.32 -26.76 13.64
CA THR A 85 -2.29 -25.88 12.98
C THR A 85 -1.96 -25.70 11.51
N TYR A 86 -2.96 -25.86 10.65
CA TYR A 86 -2.86 -25.75 9.20
C TYR A 86 -3.92 -24.82 8.64
N ILE A 87 -3.61 -24.24 7.48
CA ILE A 87 -4.58 -23.62 6.58
C ILE A 87 -4.59 -24.42 5.28
N ILE A 88 -5.78 -24.86 4.89
CA ILE A 88 -6.00 -25.75 3.75
C ILE A 88 -6.85 -24.99 2.74
N TYR A 89 -6.26 -24.67 1.59
CA TYR A 89 -6.96 -24.07 0.45
C TYR A 89 -7.39 -25.16 -0.52
N ALA A 90 -8.58 -25.01 -1.10
CA ALA A 90 -9.03 -25.81 -2.23
C ALA A 90 -9.32 -24.91 -3.42
N ARG A 91 -8.87 -25.35 -4.59
CA ARG A 91 -9.13 -24.74 -5.89
C ARG A 91 -9.63 -25.82 -6.83
N ALA A 92 -10.67 -25.51 -7.58
CA ALA A 92 -11.14 -26.37 -8.66
C ALA A 92 -11.38 -25.53 -9.91
N ASP A 93 -11.17 -26.15 -11.05
CA ASP A 93 -11.32 -25.54 -12.36
C ASP A 93 -11.68 -26.64 -13.35
N LEU A 94 -12.69 -26.43 -14.20
CA LEU A 94 -13.04 -27.43 -15.21
C LEU A 94 -12.10 -27.25 -16.41
N ILE A 95 -11.60 -28.36 -16.95
CA ILE A 95 -10.64 -28.32 -18.07
C ILE A 95 -11.28 -27.75 -19.35
N GLU A 96 -12.60 -27.76 -19.43
CA GLU A 96 -13.39 -27.43 -20.61
C GLU A 96 -13.73 -25.94 -20.73
N THR A 97 -13.47 -25.14 -19.69
CA THR A 97 -13.85 -23.74 -19.60
C THR A 97 -12.61 -22.84 -19.66
N PRO A 98 -12.67 -21.70 -20.38
CA PRO A 98 -11.56 -20.74 -20.44
C PRO A 98 -11.44 -19.88 -19.17
N THR A 99 -12.43 -19.96 -18.29
CA THR A 99 -12.60 -19.14 -17.07
C THR A 99 -12.61 -20.01 -15.83
N ILE A 100 -12.21 -19.45 -14.70
CA ILE A 100 -12.24 -20.17 -13.43
C ILE A 100 -13.69 -20.37 -12.96
N ASP A 101 -14.12 -21.63 -12.85
CA ASP A 101 -15.51 -21.97 -12.52
C ASP A 101 -15.88 -21.83 -11.04
N TYR A 102 -14.90 -21.98 -10.16
CA TYR A 102 -15.12 -22.03 -8.71
C TYR A 102 -14.24 -21.06 -7.95
N THR A 103 -14.79 -20.52 -6.87
CA THR A 103 -14.03 -19.70 -5.92
C THR A 103 -12.96 -20.53 -5.23
N ILE A 104 -11.93 -19.87 -4.68
CA ILE A 104 -10.99 -20.53 -3.78
C ILE A 104 -11.56 -20.50 -2.37
N GLY A 105 -11.77 -21.69 -1.81
CA GLY A 105 -12.19 -21.87 -0.44
C GLY A 105 -11.02 -22.26 0.46
N TYR A 106 -11.06 -21.88 1.72
CA TYR A 106 -10.07 -22.33 2.70
C TYR A 106 -10.66 -22.52 4.10
N VAL A 107 -9.99 -23.38 4.86
CA VAL A 107 -10.32 -23.68 6.26
C VAL A 107 -9.05 -23.67 7.10
N ASN A 108 -9.18 -23.17 8.33
CA ASN A 108 -8.15 -23.27 9.35
C ASN A 108 -8.48 -24.47 10.24
N VAL A 109 -7.52 -25.37 10.41
CA VAL A 109 -7.73 -26.61 11.18
C VAL A 109 -6.58 -26.84 12.14
N ASN A 110 -6.90 -27.33 13.33
CA ASN A 110 -5.92 -27.82 14.28
C ASN A 110 -5.99 -29.35 14.30
N VAL A 111 -4.91 -29.98 13.87
CA VAL A 111 -4.78 -31.43 13.78
C VAL A 111 -4.27 -31.93 15.12
N GLU A 112 -5.17 -32.49 15.93
CA GLU A 112 -4.86 -33.16 17.21
C GLU A 112 -5.29 -34.63 17.22
N GLY A 113 -5.88 -35.09 16.13
CA GLY A 113 -6.53 -36.38 15.96
C GLY A 113 -6.87 -36.64 14.49
N ASP A 114 -7.43 -37.82 14.20
CA ASP A 114 -8.00 -38.12 12.88
C ASP A 114 -9.20 -37.19 12.62
N LEU A 115 -9.24 -36.56 11.45
CA LEU A 115 -10.18 -35.50 11.13
C LEU A 115 -10.79 -35.66 9.73
N ASN A 116 -12.06 -35.30 9.61
CA ASN A 116 -12.77 -35.19 8.34
C ASN A 116 -13.09 -33.73 8.06
N ILE A 117 -12.54 -33.20 6.98
CA ILE A 117 -12.66 -31.80 6.59
C ILE A 117 -13.47 -31.74 5.29
N THR A 118 -14.49 -30.90 5.26
CA THR A 118 -15.23 -30.61 4.02
C THR A 118 -15.02 -29.15 3.65
N ILE A 119 -14.52 -28.91 2.45
CA ILE A 119 -14.33 -27.57 1.87
C ILE A 119 -15.40 -27.39 0.79
N THR A 120 -16.24 -26.37 0.98
CA THR A 120 -17.33 -26.05 0.04
C THR A 120 -16.89 -24.92 -0.88
N LEU A 121 -16.87 -25.18 -2.19
CA LEU A 121 -16.61 -24.16 -3.20
C LEU A 121 -17.93 -23.73 -3.83
N ILE A 122 -18.04 -22.43 -4.13
CA ILE A 122 -19.17 -21.89 -4.87
C ILE A 122 -18.72 -21.45 -6.26
N LYS A 123 -19.69 -21.26 -7.15
CA LYS A 123 -19.44 -20.80 -8.51
C LYS A 123 -18.79 -19.42 -8.51
N ALA A 124 -17.90 -19.19 -9.46
CA ALA A 124 -17.14 -17.96 -9.57
C ALA A 124 -17.42 -17.20 -10.86
N ALA A 125 -17.00 -15.94 -10.82
CA ALA A 125 -16.84 -15.06 -11.95
C ALA A 125 -15.41 -14.47 -11.91
N GLU A 126 -14.95 -13.92 -13.02
CA GLU A 126 -13.61 -13.36 -13.15
C GLU A 126 -13.66 -11.83 -13.27
N VAL A 127 -12.84 -11.16 -12.48
CA VAL A 127 -12.53 -9.75 -12.67
C VAL A 127 -11.10 -9.65 -13.18
N LYS A 128 -10.95 -9.01 -14.34
CA LYS A 128 -9.65 -8.79 -14.98
C LYS A 128 -9.33 -7.31 -14.98
N VAL A 129 -8.12 -6.98 -14.54
CA VAL A 129 -7.63 -5.60 -14.55
C VAL A 129 -6.58 -5.48 -15.63
N ILE A 130 -6.80 -4.56 -16.56
CA ILE A 130 -5.91 -4.32 -17.69
C ILE A 130 -5.34 -2.92 -17.66
N GLY A 131 -4.19 -2.79 -18.32
CA GLY A 131 -3.51 -1.52 -18.51
C GLY A 131 -2.57 -1.15 -17.38
N GLU A 132 -2.22 0.13 -17.34
CA GLU A 132 -1.15 0.66 -16.50
C GLU A 132 -1.70 1.64 -15.48
N SER A 133 -1.21 1.55 -14.25
CA SER A 133 -1.65 2.46 -13.20
C SER A 133 -0.89 3.77 -13.33
N LEU A 134 -1.58 4.85 -13.72
CA LEU A 134 -0.96 6.15 -13.98
C LEU A 134 -1.42 7.19 -12.95
N ASP A 135 -0.47 7.74 -12.21
CA ASP A 135 -0.68 8.89 -11.31
C ASP A 135 0.19 10.05 -11.78
N ALA A 136 -0.42 11.18 -12.11
CA ALA A 136 0.27 12.36 -12.64
C ALA A 136 1.33 12.94 -11.69
N ARG A 137 1.22 12.68 -10.38
CA ARG A 137 2.23 13.06 -9.37
C ARG A 137 3.44 12.10 -9.34
N SER A 138 3.30 10.88 -9.86
CA SER A 138 4.37 9.89 -9.92
C SER A 138 5.17 10.02 -11.21
N GLU A 139 6.48 9.83 -11.13
CA GLU A 139 7.38 9.81 -12.31
C GLU A 139 7.37 8.47 -13.04
N SER A 140 6.87 7.42 -12.38
CA SER A 140 6.85 6.06 -12.89
C SER A 140 5.42 5.52 -12.88
N LYS A 141 5.20 4.48 -13.69
CA LYS A 141 3.97 3.68 -13.62
C LYS A 141 3.84 3.06 -12.24
N GLY A 142 2.62 3.04 -11.72
CA GLY A 142 2.30 2.40 -10.46
C GLY A 142 2.42 0.88 -10.57
N LYS A 143 2.99 0.24 -9.55
CA LYS A 143 3.05 -1.21 -9.44
C LYS A 143 1.84 -1.70 -8.67
N ILE A 144 1.03 -2.55 -9.30
CA ILE A 144 -0.10 -3.21 -8.62
C ILE A 144 0.47 -4.21 -7.61
N MET A 145 0.11 -4.04 -6.35
CA MET A 145 0.58 -4.88 -5.25
C MET A 145 -0.41 -6.01 -4.96
N GLY A 146 -1.71 -5.73 -5.06
CA GLY A 146 -2.73 -6.73 -4.83
C GLY A 146 -4.13 -6.19 -4.98
N TYR A 147 -5.09 -7.09 -4.78
CA TYR A 147 -6.51 -6.82 -4.84
C TYR A 147 -7.17 -7.33 -3.58
N THR A 148 -8.23 -6.66 -3.14
CA THR A 148 -9.06 -7.08 -2.02
C THR A 148 -10.53 -7.02 -2.43
N ILE A 149 -11.23 -8.11 -2.14
CA ILE A 149 -12.65 -8.26 -2.42
C ILE A 149 -13.42 -8.03 -1.11
N TYR A 150 -14.33 -7.08 -1.15
CA TYR A 150 -15.29 -6.81 -0.09
C TYR A 150 -16.68 -7.28 -0.51
N SER A 151 -17.49 -7.74 0.43
CA SER A 151 -18.90 -8.03 0.20
C SER A 151 -19.72 -7.58 1.40
N THR A 152 -20.98 -7.23 1.16
CA THR A 152 -21.98 -6.99 2.21
C THR A 152 -22.38 -8.28 2.91
N GLN A 153 -22.21 -9.42 2.24
CA GLN A 153 -22.51 -10.75 2.77
C GLN A 153 -21.23 -11.39 3.32
N LYS A 154 -21.40 -12.27 4.31
CA LYS A 154 -20.27 -13.06 4.82
C LYS A 154 -19.79 -14.00 3.71
N LEU A 155 -18.56 -13.80 3.26
CA LEU A 155 -17.90 -14.66 2.26
C LEU A 155 -17.41 -15.97 2.90
N GLU A 156 -18.35 -16.72 3.46
CA GLU A 156 -18.14 -18.01 4.08
C GLU A 156 -19.36 -18.90 3.83
N VAL A 157 -19.13 -20.13 3.36
CA VAL A 157 -20.18 -21.09 3.02
C VAL A 157 -19.89 -22.40 3.72
N ASN A 158 -20.83 -22.89 4.55
CA ASN A 158 -20.68 -24.14 5.31
C ASN A 158 -19.35 -24.24 6.09
N GLY A 159 -18.91 -23.14 6.72
CA GLY A 159 -17.65 -23.07 7.48
C GLY A 159 -16.38 -22.94 6.61
N THR A 160 -16.52 -22.91 5.29
CA THR A 160 -15.42 -22.62 4.35
C THR A 160 -15.36 -21.14 4.05
N LYS A 161 -14.22 -20.49 4.32
CA LYS A 161 -13.99 -19.09 3.97
C LYS A 161 -13.59 -18.97 2.50
N ILE A 162 -14.02 -17.91 1.84
CA ILE A 162 -13.63 -17.63 0.45
C ILE A 162 -12.41 -16.70 0.46
N LEU A 163 -11.43 -16.95 -0.41
CA LEU A 163 -10.27 -16.06 -0.54
C LEU A 163 -10.69 -14.67 -1.02
N GLN A 164 -10.25 -13.64 -0.31
CA GLN A 164 -10.60 -12.24 -0.60
C GLN A 164 -9.43 -11.43 -1.15
N SER A 165 -8.19 -11.92 -1.00
CA SER A 165 -6.98 -11.18 -1.34
C SER A 165 -6.18 -11.88 -2.43
N PHE A 166 -5.72 -11.11 -3.41
CA PHE A 166 -4.99 -11.61 -4.59
C PHE A 166 -3.78 -10.71 -4.90
N GLY A 167 -2.81 -11.23 -5.67
CA GLY A 167 -1.68 -10.47 -6.20
C GLY A 167 -0.37 -10.62 -5.43
N GLU A 168 0.61 -9.75 -5.74
CA GLU A 168 1.99 -9.84 -5.24
C GLU A 168 2.17 -9.68 -3.73
N ARG A 169 1.23 -9.02 -3.04
CA ARG A 169 1.25 -8.90 -1.58
C ARG A 169 1.11 -10.26 -0.89
N GLU A 170 0.35 -11.16 -1.52
CA GLU A 170 0.08 -12.52 -1.03
C GLU A 170 1.15 -13.53 -1.48
N LYS A 171 2.37 -13.08 -1.83
CA LYS A 171 3.51 -13.91 -2.31
C LYS A 171 3.82 -15.18 -1.50
N ASN A 172 3.34 -15.26 -0.26
CA ASN A 172 3.49 -16.44 0.60
C ASN A 172 2.48 -17.57 0.30
N ILE A 173 1.46 -17.30 -0.53
CA ILE A 173 0.39 -18.25 -0.85
C ILE A 173 0.39 -18.55 -2.35
N ALA A 174 1.32 -19.41 -2.77
CA ALA A 174 1.38 -19.93 -4.14
C ALA A 174 0.19 -20.88 -4.44
N LEU A 175 -0.90 -20.34 -4.99
CA LEU A 175 -2.11 -21.08 -5.40
C LEU A 175 -2.18 -21.37 -6.92
N ASP A 176 -1.07 -21.17 -7.62
CA ASP A 176 -0.94 -21.26 -9.09
C ASP A 176 -1.93 -20.36 -9.86
N ILE A 177 -2.14 -19.15 -9.36
CA ILE A 177 -3.03 -18.16 -9.97
C ILE A 177 -2.19 -17.00 -10.49
N GLU A 178 -2.48 -16.60 -11.72
CA GLU A 178 -1.87 -15.43 -12.33
C GLU A 178 -2.25 -14.18 -11.52
N SER A 179 -1.29 -13.28 -11.31
CA SER A 179 -1.47 -12.12 -10.44
C SER A 179 -2.52 -11.13 -10.93
N ASP A 180 -2.95 -11.21 -12.20
CA ASP A 180 -3.96 -10.36 -12.83
C ASP A 180 -5.38 -10.97 -12.86
N LYS A 181 -5.54 -12.22 -12.37
CA LYS A 181 -6.83 -12.91 -12.27
C LYS A 181 -7.42 -12.78 -10.87
N ILE A 182 -8.56 -12.12 -10.78
CA ILE A 182 -9.30 -11.93 -9.53
C ILE A 182 -10.56 -12.78 -9.59
N ILE A 183 -10.68 -13.73 -8.69
CA ILE A 183 -11.81 -14.66 -8.67
C ILE A 183 -12.82 -14.15 -7.65
N VAL A 184 -14.03 -13.83 -8.11
CA VAL A 184 -15.11 -13.35 -7.25
C VAL A 184 -16.24 -14.39 -7.18
N PRO A 185 -16.97 -14.48 -6.06
CA PRO A 185 -18.13 -15.36 -5.95
C PRO A 185 -19.29 -14.92 -6.87
N ALA A 186 -19.80 -15.85 -7.67
CA ALA A 186 -20.91 -15.59 -8.58
C ALA A 186 -22.23 -15.39 -7.81
N ASN A 187 -23.04 -14.43 -8.27
CA ASN A 187 -24.30 -13.99 -7.68
C ASN A 187 -24.19 -13.29 -6.31
N PHE A 188 -23.00 -12.89 -5.90
CA PHE A 188 -22.76 -12.06 -4.71
C PHE A 188 -22.54 -10.60 -5.12
N GLU A 189 -22.99 -9.68 -4.27
CA GLU A 189 -22.61 -8.27 -4.38
C GLU A 189 -21.20 -8.10 -3.82
N VAL A 190 -20.27 -7.76 -4.70
CA VAL A 190 -18.85 -7.60 -4.37
C VAL A 190 -18.31 -6.26 -4.83
N THR A 191 -17.39 -5.72 -4.05
CA THR A 191 -16.60 -4.53 -4.39
C THR A 191 -15.15 -4.97 -4.48
N VAL A 192 -14.48 -4.59 -5.56
CA VAL A 192 -13.06 -4.91 -5.76
C VAL A 192 -12.23 -3.65 -5.60
N GLU A 193 -11.28 -3.69 -4.67
CA GLU A 193 -10.28 -2.66 -4.46
C GLU A 193 -8.92 -3.14 -4.95
N VAL A 194 -8.16 -2.26 -5.58
CA VAL A 194 -6.77 -2.50 -5.97
C VAL A 194 -5.83 -1.62 -5.16
N GLU A 195 -4.75 -2.21 -4.68
CA GLU A 195 -3.63 -1.54 -4.03
C GLU A 195 -2.52 -1.27 -5.05
N VAL A 196 -2.13 -0.01 -5.21
CA VAL A 196 -1.08 0.39 -6.14
C VAL A 196 0.01 1.18 -5.42
N LEU A 197 1.26 0.77 -5.64
CA LEU A 197 2.46 1.43 -5.16
C LEU A 197 3.01 2.39 -6.22
N TYR A 198 3.25 3.64 -5.85
CA TYR A 198 3.83 4.68 -6.70
C TYR A 198 5.12 5.24 -6.12
N THR A 199 5.95 5.81 -7.00
CA THR A 199 7.19 6.48 -6.65
C THR A 199 7.17 7.93 -7.12
N ALA A 200 7.39 8.89 -6.23
CA ALA A 200 7.55 10.31 -6.54
C ALA A 200 8.89 10.80 -5.97
N GLY A 201 9.90 10.92 -6.84
CA GLY A 201 11.28 11.20 -6.43
C GLY A 201 11.82 10.12 -5.48
N ARG A 202 12.07 10.50 -4.23
CA ARG A 202 12.57 9.58 -3.17
C ARG A 202 11.46 8.96 -2.31
N TYR A 203 10.21 9.36 -2.53
CA TYR A 203 9.09 8.92 -1.72
C TYR A 203 8.34 7.80 -2.43
N VAL A 204 7.99 6.78 -1.67
CA VAL A 204 7.10 5.70 -2.10
C VAL A 204 5.80 5.84 -1.34
N TYR A 205 4.68 5.80 -2.04
CA TYR A 205 3.35 5.90 -1.44
C TYR A 205 2.39 4.90 -2.09
N THR A 206 1.37 4.52 -1.32
CA THR A 206 0.34 3.57 -1.75
C THR A 206 -0.98 4.30 -1.91
N LYS A 207 -1.68 4.04 -3.01
CA LYS A 207 -3.07 4.44 -3.20
C LYS A 207 -3.95 3.20 -3.37
N TYR A 208 -5.18 3.32 -2.91
CA TYR A 208 -6.22 2.30 -3.03
C TYR A 208 -7.29 2.81 -3.99
N TYR A 209 -7.68 2.01 -4.97
CA TYR A 209 -8.70 2.37 -5.94
C TYR A 209 -9.82 1.35 -5.93
N ASN A 210 -11.06 1.82 -5.74
CA ASN A 210 -12.24 1.00 -5.90
C ASN A 210 -12.56 0.88 -7.40
N LEU A 211 -12.34 -0.31 -7.95
CA LEU A 211 -12.53 -0.61 -9.37
C LEU A 211 -14.00 -0.54 -9.78
N THR A 212 -14.86 -1.07 -8.91
CA THR A 212 -16.27 -1.29 -9.16
C THR A 212 -17.13 -0.04 -8.93
N LYS A 213 -16.61 0.95 -8.17
CA LYS A 213 -17.30 2.16 -7.65
C LYS A 213 -18.49 1.85 -6.73
N ASN A 214 -19.39 0.99 -7.17
CA ASN A 214 -20.49 0.40 -6.40
C ASN A 214 -20.35 -1.13 -6.41
N PRO A 215 -20.97 -1.85 -5.45
CA PRO A 215 -20.99 -3.31 -5.49
C PRO A 215 -21.56 -3.82 -6.82
N ILE A 216 -20.85 -4.76 -7.44
CA ILE A 216 -21.27 -5.45 -8.66
C ILE A 216 -21.72 -6.87 -8.32
N LYS A 217 -22.65 -7.40 -9.11
CA LYS A 217 -23.09 -8.79 -9.02
C LYS A 217 -22.87 -9.46 -10.37
N LEU A 218 -21.95 -10.43 -10.40
CA LEU A 218 -21.58 -11.15 -11.63
C LEU A 218 -22.23 -12.52 -11.67
N LEU A 219 -22.60 -12.98 -12.86
CA LEU A 219 -23.11 -14.32 -13.11
C LEU A 219 -21.97 -15.35 -13.16
N GLU A 220 -22.31 -16.63 -13.05
CA GLU A 220 -21.35 -17.72 -13.19
C GLU A 220 -20.61 -17.64 -14.54
N GLY A 221 -19.27 -17.71 -14.50
CA GLY A 221 -18.41 -17.65 -15.68
C GLY A 221 -18.36 -16.28 -16.38
N GLU A 222 -19.00 -15.25 -15.81
CA GLU A 222 -18.92 -13.90 -16.36
C GLU A 222 -17.53 -13.31 -16.15
N ILE A 223 -17.03 -12.58 -17.15
CA ILE A 223 -15.76 -11.84 -17.07
C ILE A 223 -16.06 -10.35 -17.17
N VAL A 224 -15.60 -9.58 -16.19
CA VAL A 224 -15.62 -8.12 -16.25
C VAL A 224 -14.20 -7.58 -16.30
N ILE A 225 -13.98 -6.68 -17.25
CA ILE A 225 -12.67 -6.08 -17.51
C ILE A 225 -12.70 -4.62 -17.05
N PHE A 226 -11.76 -4.24 -16.19
CA PHE A 226 -11.53 -2.86 -15.77
C PHE A 226 -10.22 -2.33 -16.35
N GLU A 227 -10.30 -1.17 -17.01
CA GLU A 227 -9.13 -0.41 -17.45
C GLU A 227 -8.66 0.47 -16.28
N ILE A 228 -7.52 0.13 -15.66
CA ILE A 228 -7.06 0.81 -14.45
C ILE A 228 -6.70 2.28 -14.70
N GLN A 229 -6.21 2.61 -15.91
CA GLN A 229 -5.88 3.99 -16.31
C GLN A 229 -7.06 4.93 -16.10
N GLU A 230 -8.28 4.50 -16.46
CA GLU A 230 -9.46 5.35 -16.39
C GLU A 230 -9.70 5.82 -14.95
N ILE A 231 -9.52 4.91 -14.00
CA ILE A 231 -9.76 5.14 -12.58
C ILE A 231 -8.65 6.02 -12.00
N THR A 232 -7.39 5.71 -12.28
CA THR A 232 -6.24 6.41 -11.68
C THR A 232 -6.05 7.81 -12.26
N LEU A 233 -6.33 8.01 -13.55
CA LEU A 233 -6.27 9.33 -14.18
C LEU A 233 -7.45 10.21 -13.77
N LYS A 234 -8.63 9.63 -13.53
CA LYS A 234 -9.75 10.37 -12.95
C LYS A 234 -9.41 10.93 -11.57
N ASP A 235 -8.75 10.13 -10.73
CA ASP A 235 -8.24 10.58 -9.43
C ASP A 235 -7.19 11.69 -9.60
N SER A 236 -6.25 11.53 -10.54
CA SER A 236 -5.22 12.54 -10.86
C SER A 236 -5.82 13.89 -11.31
N ILE A 237 -6.93 13.87 -12.07
CA ILE A 237 -7.66 15.09 -12.46
C ILE A 237 -8.25 15.80 -11.23
N LEU A 238 -8.86 15.04 -10.32
CA LEU A 238 -9.41 15.59 -9.07
C LEU A 238 -8.31 16.22 -8.22
N ASP A 239 -7.19 15.51 -8.08
CA ASP A 239 -5.98 16.00 -7.43
C ASP A 239 -5.47 17.31 -8.05
N ALA A 240 -5.42 17.41 -9.38
CA ALA A 240 -5.00 18.62 -10.09
C ALA A 240 -5.98 19.79 -9.88
N LYS A 241 -7.30 19.55 -9.90
CA LYS A 241 -8.31 20.57 -9.63
C LYS A 241 -8.25 21.09 -8.20
N GLN A 242 -8.01 20.20 -7.23
CA GLN A 242 -7.82 20.60 -5.83
C GLN A 242 -6.56 21.47 -5.67
N GLU A 243 -5.44 21.06 -6.27
CA GLU A 243 -4.20 21.82 -6.20
C GLU A 243 -4.34 23.17 -6.92
N TYR A 244 -5.04 23.22 -8.06
CA TYR A 244 -5.36 24.47 -8.77
C TYR A 244 -6.07 25.48 -7.88
N ASN A 245 -7.13 25.07 -7.20
CA ASN A 245 -7.88 25.95 -6.30
C ASN A 245 -7.03 26.44 -5.14
N LYS A 246 -6.20 25.55 -4.58
CA LYS A 246 -5.26 25.88 -3.50
C LYS A 246 -4.21 26.90 -3.97
N THR A 247 -3.64 26.71 -5.17
CA THR A 247 -2.66 27.64 -5.74
C THR A 247 -3.27 29.02 -5.97
N ILE A 248 -4.50 29.11 -6.48
CA ILE A 248 -5.20 30.40 -6.62
C ILE A 248 -5.35 31.07 -5.25
N SER A 249 -5.83 30.34 -4.25
CA SER A 249 -5.97 30.88 -2.89
C SER A 249 -4.63 31.36 -2.31
N ASN A 250 -3.53 30.66 -2.58
CA ASN A 250 -2.19 31.05 -2.14
C ASN A 250 -1.71 32.33 -2.84
N ILE A 251 -1.95 32.46 -4.15
CA ILE A 251 -1.64 33.67 -4.92
C ILE A 251 -2.42 34.86 -4.36
N GLU A 252 -3.73 34.72 -4.21
CA GLU A 252 -4.58 35.82 -3.71
C GLU A 252 -4.18 36.26 -2.29
N LYS A 253 -3.83 35.31 -1.43
CA LYS A 253 -3.32 35.61 -0.09
C LYS A 253 -1.99 36.37 -0.16
N ALA A 254 -1.04 35.89 -0.96
CA ALA A 254 0.26 36.53 -1.08
C ALA A 254 0.16 37.94 -1.69
N GLU A 255 -0.75 38.19 -2.62
CA GLU A 255 -1.00 39.57 -3.10
C GLU A 255 -1.60 40.47 -2.03
N LYS A 256 -2.52 39.97 -1.20
CA LYS A 256 -3.05 40.74 -0.05
C LYS A 256 -1.95 41.10 0.94
N ASP A 257 -0.95 40.24 1.08
CA ASP A 257 0.23 40.47 1.90
C ASP A 257 1.27 41.39 1.20
N GLY A 258 0.98 41.89 0.00
CA GLY A 258 1.78 42.90 -0.71
C GLY A 258 2.76 42.35 -1.75
N PHE A 259 2.76 41.03 -2.02
CA PHE A 259 3.62 40.45 -3.06
C PHE A 259 3.09 40.74 -4.47
N TYR A 260 3.99 41.06 -5.41
CA TYR A 260 3.66 41.22 -6.81
C TYR A 260 3.68 39.87 -7.55
N LEU A 261 2.50 39.33 -7.91
CA LEU A 261 2.36 37.98 -8.49
C LEU A 261 1.76 37.95 -9.91
N ALA A 262 1.76 39.08 -10.63
CA ALA A 262 1.16 39.18 -11.96
C ALA A 262 1.69 38.13 -12.96
N ILE A 263 2.99 37.83 -12.90
CA ILE A 263 3.63 36.82 -13.76
C ILE A 263 3.03 35.44 -13.51
N TYR A 264 2.77 35.06 -12.26
CA TYR A 264 2.19 33.75 -11.93
C TYR A 264 0.71 33.67 -12.30
N LYS A 265 -0.05 34.74 -12.05
CA LYS A 265 -1.46 34.83 -12.49
C LYS A 265 -1.63 34.65 -13.98
N SER A 266 -0.71 35.20 -14.78
CA SER A 266 -0.77 35.07 -16.24
C SER A 266 -0.66 33.62 -16.73
N LYS A 267 -0.09 32.70 -15.92
CA LYS A 267 0.03 31.27 -16.25
C LYS A 267 -1.22 30.45 -15.91
N ILE A 268 -2.09 30.94 -15.01
CA ILE A 268 -3.27 30.21 -14.52
C ILE A 268 -4.24 29.79 -15.64
N PRO A 269 -4.55 30.63 -16.65
CA PRO A 269 -5.42 30.22 -17.76
C PRO A 269 -4.86 29.03 -18.56
N ASN A 270 -3.55 28.96 -18.76
CA ASN A 270 -2.93 27.84 -19.47
C ASN A 270 -3.00 26.55 -18.64
N ILE A 271 -2.82 26.65 -17.32
CA ILE A 271 -2.89 25.50 -16.42
C ILE A 271 -4.30 24.90 -16.39
N ILE A 272 -5.35 25.73 -16.30
CA ILE A 272 -6.72 25.21 -16.31
C ILE A 272 -7.05 24.56 -17.67
N ASN A 273 -6.58 25.14 -18.78
CA ASN A 273 -6.73 24.54 -20.10
C ASN A 273 -6.08 23.14 -20.18
N LEU A 274 -4.90 22.96 -19.56
CA LEU A 274 -4.26 21.63 -19.49
C LEU A 274 -5.15 20.63 -18.71
N ILE A 275 -5.75 21.05 -17.59
CA ILE A 275 -6.66 20.20 -16.82
C ILE A 275 -7.89 19.83 -17.65
N GLU A 276 -8.52 20.80 -18.30
CA GLU A 276 -9.70 20.60 -19.15
C GLU A 276 -9.39 19.69 -20.37
N ASN A 277 -8.24 19.88 -21.01
CA ASN A 277 -7.78 19.02 -22.09
C ASN A 277 -7.54 17.59 -21.60
N GLY A 278 -7.01 17.41 -20.38
CA GLY A 278 -6.90 16.11 -19.74
C GLY A 278 -8.26 15.44 -19.53
N GLU A 279 -9.28 16.18 -19.10
CA GLU A 279 -10.65 15.64 -18.97
C GLU A 279 -11.27 15.24 -20.31
N VAL A 280 -11.02 16.02 -21.37
CA VAL A 280 -11.43 15.66 -22.73
C VAL A 280 -10.71 14.37 -23.16
N ALA A 281 -9.39 14.32 -23.01
CA ALA A 281 -8.56 13.16 -23.37
C ALA A 281 -9.00 11.87 -22.65
N LEU A 282 -9.31 11.96 -21.34
CA LEU A 282 -9.85 10.84 -20.57
C LEU A 282 -11.18 10.33 -21.14
N ARG A 283 -12.10 11.23 -21.49
CA ARG A 283 -13.43 10.86 -22.04
C ARG A 283 -13.33 10.14 -23.39
N ILE A 284 -12.32 10.46 -24.19
CA ILE A 284 -12.05 9.80 -25.47
C ILE A 284 -11.01 8.67 -25.36
N LYS A 285 -10.70 8.22 -24.14
CA LYS A 285 -9.75 7.13 -23.82
C LYS A 285 -8.32 7.34 -24.34
N ARG A 286 -7.87 8.59 -24.47
CA ARG A 286 -6.46 8.92 -24.77
C ARG A 286 -5.66 9.09 -23.48
N TYR A 287 -5.32 7.96 -22.86
CA TYR A 287 -4.71 7.94 -21.53
C TYR A 287 -3.33 8.61 -21.47
N ASP A 288 -2.48 8.45 -22.48
CA ASP A 288 -1.15 9.08 -22.52
C ASP A 288 -1.25 10.61 -22.61
N GLU A 289 -2.15 11.12 -23.45
CA GLU A 289 -2.42 12.55 -23.59
C GLU A 289 -3.02 13.12 -22.30
N CYS A 290 -3.96 12.41 -21.68
CA CYS A 290 -4.50 12.76 -20.37
C CYS A 290 -3.40 12.83 -19.31
N TYR A 291 -2.57 11.80 -19.20
CA TYR A 291 -1.47 11.76 -18.24
C TYR A 291 -0.51 12.95 -18.43
N SER A 292 -0.08 13.20 -19.68
CA SER A 292 0.83 14.29 -20.00
C SER A 292 0.26 15.66 -19.62
N ASN A 293 -0.99 15.94 -20.01
CA ASN A 293 -1.66 17.21 -19.73
C ASN A 293 -1.80 17.45 -18.22
N ILE A 294 -2.26 16.44 -17.47
CA ILE A 294 -2.45 16.56 -16.02
C ILE A 294 -1.13 16.66 -15.27
N ARG A 295 -0.11 15.91 -15.70
CA ARG A 295 1.24 16.01 -15.13
C ARG A 295 1.85 17.38 -15.33
N GLU A 296 1.76 17.93 -16.54
CA GLU A 296 2.25 19.28 -16.83
C GLU A 296 1.54 20.33 -15.99
N ALA A 297 0.21 20.23 -15.85
CA ALA A 297 -0.57 21.11 -14.98
C ALA A 297 -0.09 21.04 -13.52
N ILE A 298 0.08 19.83 -12.95
CA ILE A 298 0.54 19.65 -11.58
C ILE A 298 1.96 20.20 -11.37
N LEU A 299 2.88 19.98 -12.32
CA LEU A 299 4.24 20.51 -12.24
C LEU A 299 4.24 22.04 -12.24
N ALA A 300 3.44 22.67 -13.11
CA ALA A 300 3.32 24.12 -13.17
C ALA A 300 2.70 24.70 -11.88
N LEU A 301 1.68 24.04 -11.32
CA LEU A 301 1.08 24.45 -10.04
C LEU A 301 2.08 24.35 -8.88
N ASN A 302 2.82 23.25 -8.82
CA ASN A 302 3.86 23.06 -7.80
C ASN A 302 4.98 24.09 -7.94
N GLU A 303 5.40 24.43 -9.15
CA GLU A 303 6.38 25.50 -9.40
C GLU A 303 5.89 26.84 -8.84
N ILE A 304 4.65 27.23 -9.15
CA ILE A 304 4.05 28.47 -8.65
C ILE A 304 3.98 28.48 -7.13
N ASN A 305 3.46 27.40 -6.51
CA ASN A 305 3.38 27.30 -5.06
C ASN A 305 4.77 27.41 -4.40
N ASN A 306 5.77 26.70 -4.93
CA ASN A 306 7.14 26.77 -4.43
C ASN A 306 7.70 28.19 -4.53
N LYS A 307 7.40 28.92 -5.61
CA LYS A 307 7.82 30.31 -5.78
C LYS A 307 7.12 31.26 -4.81
N VAL A 308 5.82 31.07 -4.56
CA VAL A 308 5.11 31.84 -3.54
C VAL A 308 5.70 31.58 -2.15
N THR A 309 5.97 30.32 -1.79
CA THR A 309 6.64 29.98 -0.53
C THR A 309 8.05 30.58 -0.44
N GLN A 310 8.80 30.57 -1.54
CA GLN A 310 10.12 31.20 -1.62
C GLN A 310 10.04 32.70 -1.34
N LEU A 311 9.06 33.42 -1.90
CA LEU A 311 8.86 34.85 -1.64
C LEU A 311 8.63 35.17 -0.16
N TYR A 312 7.79 34.38 0.53
CA TYR A 312 7.61 34.54 1.97
C TYR A 312 8.88 34.27 2.76
N SER A 313 9.64 33.24 2.37
CA SER A 313 10.92 32.92 3.01
C SER A 313 11.91 34.07 2.85
N GLU A 314 12.04 34.61 1.64
CA GLU A 314 12.91 35.75 1.34
C GLU A 314 12.49 37.00 2.12
N ALA A 315 11.20 37.34 2.12
CA ALA A 315 10.67 38.48 2.88
C ALA A 315 10.93 38.34 4.39
N THR A 316 10.76 37.14 4.95
CA THR A 316 11.02 36.87 6.37
C THR A 316 12.51 37.02 6.70
N SER A 317 13.39 36.48 5.86
CA SER A 317 14.84 36.64 6.01
C SER A 317 15.27 38.11 5.91
N SER A 318 14.75 38.85 4.93
CA SER A 318 15.03 40.28 4.76
C SER A 318 14.54 41.11 5.95
N THR A 319 13.32 40.86 6.43
CA THR A 319 12.76 41.56 7.60
C THR A 319 13.62 41.35 8.84
N THR A 320 14.12 40.11 9.05
CA THR A 320 15.00 39.80 10.17
C THR A 320 16.31 40.61 10.12
N ILE A 321 16.92 40.73 8.93
CA ILE A 321 18.14 41.52 8.73
C ILE A 321 17.86 43.01 8.98
N ILE A 322 16.72 43.53 8.50
CA ILE A 322 16.33 44.92 8.72
C ILE A 322 16.16 45.20 10.21
N ILE A 323 15.48 44.33 10.98
CA ILE A 323 15.32 44.49 12.42
C ILE A 323 16.67 44.58 13.14
N ILE A 324 17.63 43.72 12.77
CA ILE A 324 18.99 43.75 13.33
C ILE A 324 19.68 45.08 12.99
N LEU A 325 19.60 45.52 11.73
CA LEU A 325 20.19 46.78 11.29
C LEU A 325 19.58 47.98 12.03
N LEU A 326 18.25 48.06 12.09
CA LEU A 326 17.53 49.12 12.80
C LEU A 326 17.89 49.14 14.28
N THR A 327 18.04 47.96 14.90
CA THR A 327 18.50 47.85 16.29
C THR A 327 19.90 48.43 16.47
N LEU A 328 20.86 48.03 15.63
CA LEU A 328 22.24 48.53 15.66
C LEU A 328 22.31 50.04 15.41
N THR A 329 21.63 50.53 14.37
CA THR A 329 21.56 51.96 14.06
C THR A 329 20.97 52.74 15.22
N SER A 330 19.91 52.22 15.84
CA SER A 330 19.29 52.88 16.97
C SER A 330 20.20 52.92 18.21
N THR A 331 20.93 51.84 18.49
CA THR A 331 21.95 51.82 19.56
C THR A 331 23.05 52.85 19.31
N ILE A 332 23.53 52.98 18.07
CA ILE A 332 24.54 53.98 17.71
C ILE A 332 23.99 55.40 17.92
N ILE A 333 22.74 55.67 17.50
CA ILE A 333 22.10 56.98 17.71
C ILE A 333 22.02 57.31 19.20
N GLY A 334 21.54 56.39 20.03
CA GLY A 334 21.42 56.63 21.47
C GLY A 334 22.76 56.84 22.17
N LEU A 335 23.82 56.11 21.78
CA LEU A 335 25.19 56.29 22.29
C LEU A 335 25.81 57.60 21.83
N THR A 336 25.45 58.09 20.64
CA THR A 336 25.99 59.35 20.10
C THR A 336 25.37 60.58 20.74
N ILE A 337 24.07 60.54 21.09
CA ILE A 337 23.35 61.71 21.63
C ILE A 337 23.60 61.90 23.13
N PHE A 338 23.81 60.82 23.90
CA PHE A 338 23.93 60.89 25.36
C PHE A 338 25.08 60.05 25.91
N ASP A 339 25.97 60.68 26.68
CA ASP A 339 27.10 60.00 27.34
C ASP A 339 26.69 59.17 28.56
N ARG A 340 25.53 59.44 29.16
CA ARG A 340 25.03 58.72 30.34
C ARG A 340 24.26 57.48 29.91
N GLU A 341 24.69 56.30 30.37
CA GLU A 341 24.14 54.98 30.01
C GLU A 341 22.60 54.92 30.04
N ARG A 342 21.97 55.44 31.11
CA ARG A 342 20.50 55.39 31.26
C ARG A 342 19.77 56.21 30.21
N TYR A 343 20.29 57.38 29.85
CA TYR A 343 19.67 58.24 28.82
C TYR A 343 19.96 57.72 27.41
N SER A 344 21.14 57.14 27.19
CA SER A 344 21.50 56.48 25.94
C SER A 344 20.60 55.28 25.62
N LEU A 345 20.27 54.45 26.61
CA LEU A 345 19.37 53.30 26.45
C LEU A 345 17.95 53.77 26.08
N ILE A 346 17.42 54.77 26.78
CA ILE A 346 16.09 55.34 26.47
C ILE A 346 16.08 55.93 25.06
N ALA A 347 17.12 56.69 24.69
CA ALA A 347 17.24 57.27 23.34
C ALA A 347 17.32 56.18 22.26
N SER A 348 18.04 55.08 22.51
CA SER A 348 18.10 53.92 21.62
C SER A 348 16.75 53.21 21.49
N ALA A 349 15.99 53.08 22.57
CA ALA A 349 14.66 52.46 22.51
C ALA A 349 13.67 53.34 21.71
N VAL A 350 13.66 54.66 21.97
CA VAL A 350 12.80 55.62 21.26
C VAL A 350 13.16 55.70 19.79
N SER A 351 14.46 55.80 19.47
CA SER A 351 14.94 55.83 18.09
C SER A 351 14.58 54.55 17.34
N PHE A 352 14.56 53.39 18.00
CA PHE A 352 14.22 52.12 17.36
C PHE A 352 12.73 52.08 17.02
N ILE A 353 11.87 52.50 17.95
CA ILE A 353 10.42 52.61 17.71
C ILE A 353 10.14 53.56 16.54
N ILE A 354 10.82 54.70 16.48
CA ILE A 354 10.67 55.66 15.37
C ILE A 354 11.10 55.02 14.05
N LEU A 355 12.27 54.37 14.04
CA LEU A 355 12.80 53.73 12.84
C LEU A 355 11.87 52.62 12.32
N VAL A 356 11.32 51.78 13.19
CA VAL A 356 10.34 50.73 12.83
C VAL A 356 8.98 51.29 12.44
N TYR A 357 8.64 52.50 12.86
CA TYR A 357 7.40 53.15 12.43
C TYR A 357 7.52 53.75 11.03
N VAL A 358 8.70 54.26 10.69
CA VAL A 358 8.99 54.89 9.39
C VAL A 358 9.25 53.86 8.30
N PHE A 359 9.91 52.75 8.65
CA PHE A 359 10.25 51.63 7.76
C PHE A 359 9.38 50.42 8.05
#